data_AF-A0A967HVC0-F1
#
_entry.id   AF-A0A967HVC0-F1
#
_cell.length_a   1.000
_cell.length_b   1.000
_cell.length_c   1.000
_cell.angle_alpha   90.00
_cell.angle_beta   90.00
_cell.angle_gamma   90.00
#
_symmetry.space_group_name_H-M   'P 1'
#
loop_
_entity.id
_entity.type
_entity.pdbx_description
1 polymer ?
#
loop_
_entity_poly.entity_id
_entity_poly.type
_entity_poly.pdbx_seq_one_letter_code
_entity_poly.pdbx_strand_id
1 'polypeptide(L)'
;MAELKEMYRTVMDDHFPETMTIAFGEQILTYRKRAWKIPDDKTGELIEKGLRYGENPGQEAALYELVDGNLTLGDCSFIEP
;
A
#
# COMPACT_ATOMS: atom_id res chain seq x y z
N MET A 1 -30.76 1.51 0.12
CA MET A 1 -30.12 2.80 -0.24
C MET A 1 -29.19 3.33 0.85
N ALA A 2 -29.58 3.33 2.13
CA ALA A 2 -28.70 3.71 3.23
C ALA A 2 -27.51 2.75 3.41
N GLU A 3 -27.75 1.44 3.31
CA GLU A 3 -26.75 0.36 3.51
C GLU A 3 -25.57 0.39 2.53
N LEU A 4 -25.79 0.74 1.25
CA LEU A 4 -24.72 0.83 0.26
C LEU A 4 -23.74 1.95 0.61
N LYS A 5 -24.25 3.10 1.06
CA LYS A 5 -23.43 4.27 1.41
C LYS A 5 -22.59 4.03 2.67
N GLU A 6 -23.07 3.19 3.58
CA GLU A 6 -22.34 2.72 4.75
C GLU A 6 -21.22 1.74 4.37
N MET A 7 -21.47 0.81 3.44
CA MET A 7 -20.42 -0.10 2.93
C MET A 7 -19.23 0.66 2.31
N TYR A 8 -19.46 1.78 1.62
CA TYR A 8 -18.37 2.61 1.09
C TYR A 8 -17.51 3.28 2.18
N ARG A 9 -18.02 3.41 3.41
CA ARG A 9 -17.27 3.97 4.55
C ARG A 9 -16.50 2.90 5.32
N THR A 10 -17.02 1.67 5.37
CA THR A 10 -16.45 0.59 6.19
C THR A 10 -15.45 -0.28 5.42
N VAL A 11 -15.45 -0.25 4.08
CA VAL A 11 -14.54 -1.06 3.25
C VAL A 11 -13.25 -0.28 2.96
N MET A 12 -12.34 -0.23 3.93
CA MET A 12 -10.98 0.30 3.73
C MET A 12 -9.85 -0.58 4.29
N ASP A 13 -10.16 -1.65 5.03
CA ASP A 13 -9.14 -2.64 5.40
C ASP A 13 -9.09 -3.73 4.33
N ASP A 14 -8.07 -3.69 3.49
CA ASP A 14 -7.67 -4.83 2.67
C ASP A 14 -6.90 -5.85 3.53
N HIS A 15 -6.92 -7.11 3.11
CA HIS A 15 -6.30 -8.22 3.85
C HIS A 15 -4.85 -8.49 3.40
N PHE A 16 -4.23 -7.58 2.65
CA PHE A 16 -2.88 -7.81 2.16
C PHE A 16 -1.84 -7.62 3.28
N PRO A 17 -0.77 -8.44 3.30
CA PRO A 17 0.25 -8.37 4.34
C PRO A 17 1.05 -7.06 4.27
N GLU A 18 1.60 -6.62 5.40
CA GLU A 18 2.44 -5.41 5.43
C GLU A 18 3.68 -5.53 4.52
N THR A 19 4.21 -6.74 4.35
CA THR A 19 5.40 -7.03 3.55
C THR A 19 5.12 -8.11 2.50
N MET A 20 5.66 -7.94 1.30
CA MET A 20 5.60 -8.89 0.20
C MET A 20 7.01 -9.11 -0.36
N THR A 21 7.35 -10.35 -0.72
CA THR A 21 8.65 -10.68 -1.32
C THR A 21 8.47 -11.35 -2.68
N ILE A 22 9.30 -10.97 -3.67
CA ILE A 22 9.39 -11.64 -4.97
C ILE A 22 10.81 -12.18 -5.13
N ALA A 23 10.95 -13.47 -5.41
CA ALA A 23 12.25 -14.13 -5.55
C ALA A 23 12.54 -14.53 -7.01
N PHE A 24 13.73 -14.17 -7.49
CA PHE A 24 14.30 -14.57 -8.78
C PHE A 24 15.60 -15.34 -8.55
N GLY A 25 15.50 -16.67 -8.40
CA GLY A 25 16.66 -17.47 -8.00
C GLY A 25 17.14 -17.09 -6.59
N GLU A 26 18.38 -16.61 -6.48
CA GLU A 26 18.97 -16.15 -5.21
C GLU A 26 18.64 -14.68 -4.89
N GLN A 27 18.10 -13.92 -5.85
CA GLN A 27 17.74 -12.52 -5.63
C GLN A 27 16.34 -12.42 -5.00
N ILE A 28 16.23 -11.66 -3.91
CA ILE A 28 14.97 -11.39 -3.20
C ILE A 28 14.67 -9.90 -3.26
N LEU A 29 13.52 -9.54 -3.85
CA LEU A 29 12.95 -8.20 -3.80
C LEU A 29 11.97 -8.13 -2.63
N THR A 30 12.18 -7.20 -1.70
CA THR A 30 11.28 -6.97 -0.57
C THR A 30 10.51 -5.69 -0.79
N TYR A 31 9.19 -5.79 -0.65
CA TYR A 31 8.26 -4.70 -0.81
C TYR A 31 7.48 -4.45 0.48
N ARG A 32 7.22 -3.17 0.79
CA ARG A 32 6.37 -2.75 1.90
C ARG A 32 5.09 -2.12 1.39
N LYS A 33 3.96 -2.49 1.99
CA LYS A 33 2.66 -1.89 1.70
C LYS A 33 2.70 -0.39 2.03
N ARG A 34 2.30 0.45 1.09
CA ARG A 34 2.26 1.90 1.28
C ARG A 34 0.93 2.35 1.84
N ALA A 35 1.03 3.07 2.95
CA ALA A 35 -0.08 3.83 3.52
C ALA A 35 0.37 5.25 3.82
N TRP A 36 -0.60 6.17 3.82
CA TRP A 36 -0.39 7.58 4.11
C TRP A 36 -1.30 7.99 5.26
N LYS A 37 -0.75 8.81 6.16
CA LYS A 37 -1.54 9.45 7.22
C LYS A 37 -2.14 10.72 6.65
N ILE A 38 -3.46 10.74 6.55
CA ILE A 38 -4.24 11.85 6.01
C ILE A 38 -5.09 12.40 7.15
N PRO A 39 -5.16 13.71 7.38
CA PRO A 39 -6.08 14.27 8.36
C PRO A 39 -7.53 14.08 7.89
N ASP A 40 -8.40 13.60 8.77
CA ASP A 40 -9.84 13.55 8.53
C ASP A 40 -10.44 14.97 8.62
N ASP A 41 -11.10 15.40 7.56
CA ASP A 41 -11.65 16.77 7.46
C ASP A 41 -12.73 17.09 8.50
N LYS A 42 -13.30 16.09 9.18
CA LYS A 42 -14.40 16.26 10.15
C LYS A 42 -13.93 16.14 11.60
N THR A 43 -13.01 15.22 11.89
CA THR A 43 -12.54 14.97 13.25
C THR A 43 -11.16 15.57 13.52
N GLY A 44 -10.38 15.87 12.48
CA GLY A 44 -8.99 16.32 12.60
C GLY A 44 -8.01 15.21 12.98
N GLU A 45 -8.48 13.96 13.11
CA GLU A 45 -7.64 12.81 13.44
C GLU A 45 -6.86 12.33 12.20
N LEU A 46 -5.64 11.82 12.41
CA LEU A 46 -4.87 11.21 11.32
C LEU A 46 -5.40 9.81 11.05
N ILE A 47 -6.02 9.63 9.89
CA ILE A 47 -6.44 8.31 9.38
C ILE A 47 -5.37 7.76 8.45
N GLU A 48 -5.09 6.47 8.56
CA GLU A 48 -4.15 5.77 7.69
C GLU A 48 -4.90 5.19 6.49
N LYS A 49 -4.46 5.52 5.27
CA LYS A 49 -5.08 5.04 4.02
C LYS A 49 -4.04 4.55 3.02
N GLY A 50 -4.30 3.37 2.45
CA GLY A 50 -3.58 2.87 1.28
C GLY A 50 -4.11 3.48 -0.03
N LEU A 51 -3.28 3.44 -1.07
CA LEU A 51 -3.70 3.77 -2.43
C LEU A 51 -4.29 2.52 -3.10
N ARG A 52 -5.52 2.65 -3.63
CA ARG A 52 -6.18 1.60 -4.42
C ARG A 52 -6.64 2.14 -5.77
N TYR A 53 -6.63 1.27 -6.79
CA TYR A 53 -7.17 1.61 -8.10
C TYR A 53 -8.68 1.33 -8.12
N GLY A 54 -9.49 2.39 -8.18
CA GLY A 54 -10.95 2.31 -8.17
C GLY A 54 -11.56 2.27 -6.76
N GLU A 55 -12.89 2.30 -6.74
CA GLU A 55 -13.68 2.38 -5.49
C GLU A 55 -14.64 1.20 -5.33
N ASN A 56 -14.47 0.13 -6.13
CA ASN A 56 -15.42 -0.97 -6.18
C ASN A 56 -15.42 -1.76 -4.86
N PRO A 57 -16.53 -1.76 -4.10
CA PRO A 57 -16.63 -2.50 -2.84
C PRO A 57 -16.54 -4.01 -3.15
N GLY A 58 -15.44 -4.64 -2.74
CA GLY A 58 -15.16 -6.06 -3.01
C GLY A 58 -13.96 -6.32 -3.93
N GLN A 59 -13.30 -5.29 -4.43
CA GLN A 59 -12.01 -5.41 -5.11
C GLN A 59 -10.92 -4.78 -4.25
N GLU A 60 -10.30 -5.61 -3.42
CA GLU A 60 -9.15 -5.20 -2.62
C GLU A 60 -7.96 -4.94 -3.55
N ALA A 61 -7.27 -3.82 -3.31
CA ALA A 61 -6.00 -3.50 -3.96
C ALA A 61 -5.12 -2.72 -2.98
N ALA A 62 -3.82 -2.98 -3.02
CA ALA A 62 -2.83 -2.27 -2.23
C ALA A 62 -1.62 -1.91 -3.10
N LEU A 63 -1.05 -0.72 -2.85
CA LEU A 63 0.22 -0.32 -3.45
C LEU A 63 1.38 -0.80 -2.58
N TYR A 64 2.39 -1.36 -3.22
CA TYR A 64 3.63 -1.79 -2.59
C TYR A 64 4.81 -1.00 -3.14
N GLU A 65 5.68 -0.53 -2.24
CA GLU A 65 6.96 0.12 -2.57
C GLU A 65 8.09 -0.88 -2.42
N LEU A 66 9.02 -0.89 -3.37
CA LEU A 66 10.25 -1.67 -3.28
C LEU A 66 11.16 -1.03 -2.24
N VAL A 67 11.43 -1.75 -1.16
CA VAL A 67 12.24 -1.26 -0.02
C VAL A 67 13.59 -1.96 0.09
N ASP A 68 13.77 -3.11 -0.57
CA ASP A 68 15.04 -3.83 -0.60
C ASP A 68 15.11 -4.79 -1.81
N GLY A 69 16.32 -5.14 -2.25
CA GLY A 69 16.55 -6.08 -3.35
C GLY A 69 16.75 -5.44 -4.73
N ASN A 70 16.88 -4.12 -4.81
CA ASN A 70 17.19 -3.41 -6.04
C ASN A 70 18.35 -4.07 -6.80
N LEU A 71 18.26 -4.05 -8.13
CA LEU A 71 19.26 -4.51 -9.08
C LEU A 71 20.68 -4.10 -8.65
N THR A 72 21.47 -5.04 -8.14
CA THR A 72 22.89 -4.83 -7.83
C THR A 72 23.68 -4.79 -9.15
N LEU A 73 23.59 -3.68 -9.89
CA LEU A 73 24.51 -3.38 -10.98
C LEU A 73 25.78 -2.77 -10.37
N GLY A 74 26.75 -3.64 -10.02
CA GLY A 74 28.12 -3.22 -9.68
C GLY A 74 28.22 -2.08 -8.67
N ASP A 75 27.62 -2.24 -7.49
CA ASP A 75 27.67 -1.28 -6.36
C ASP A 75 27.03 0.10 -6.62
N CYS A 76 26.14 0.24 -7.61
CA CYS A 76 25.40 1.49 -7.81
C CYS A 76 24.18 1.58 -6.88
N SER A 77 24.07 2.64 -6.09
CA SER A 77 22.88 3.01 -5.32
C SER A 77 22.14 4.18 -5.97
N PHE A 78 20.83 4.28 -5.75
CA PHE A 78 20.08 5.50 -6.08
C PHE A 78 20.60 6.67 -5.23
N ILE A 79 20.54 7.88 -5.79
CA ILE A 79 20.84 9.10 -5.03
C ILE A 79 19.65 9.37 -4.11
N GLU A 80 19.89 9.37 -2.80
CA GLU A 80 18.89 9.76 -1.79
C GLU A 80 18.82 11.30 -1.70
N PRO A 81 17.65 11.88 -1.41
CA PRO A 81 17.48 13.32 -1.22
C PRO A 81 18.20 13.88 0.02
#